data_AF-A0A522YWK7-F1
#
_entry.id   AF-A0A522YWK7-F1
#
_cell.length_a   1.000
_cell.length_b   1.000
_cell.length_c   1.000
_cell.angle_alpha   90.00
_cell.angle_beta   90.00
_cell.angle_gamma   90.00
#
_symmetry.space_group_name_H-M   'P 1'
#
loop_
_entity.id
_entity.type
_entity.pdbx_description
1 polymer ?
#
loop_
_entity_poly.entity_id
_entity_poly.type
_entity_poly.pdbx_seq_one_letter_code
_entity_poly.pdbx_strand_id
1 'polypeptide(L)'
;EGDYLYGRGASDAKAPLMAMLLAASTMHRNNGTIIFVGAVDEEGNATGIKNLAKQKLDIDYAVFGEPSGITQVTIAYKGRIAINLKVNVGDSAHASAPWLAKNAIEESMKFTYELKQALEENQEGKSKGMILTATITEIKGGDSHNVTPKECDTIMDIRIPVTMNCKTVGEKISSKVSEISKRLGVDAFYSVLDETEPFEAPMDSPLVRAFTLGVMDVERKRPALIRKTGTGDMNIIGTLWNIPVVTYGPGDPHASHTIDERVSMNEYLRGIEVLRNTLQHLKRLHDNKKAP
;
A
#
# COMPACT_ATOMS: atom_id res chain seq x y z
N GLU A 1 -12.90 6.29 -28.48
CA GLU A 1 -14.15 7.03 -28.76
C GLU A 1 -14.02 8.43 -28.16
N GLY A 2 -14.12 9.47 -29.00
CA GLY A 2 -13.70 10.82 -28.59
C GLY A 2 -12.23 10.85 -28.18
N ASP A 3 -11.93 11.53 -27.07
CA ASP A 3 -10.58 11.58 -26.47
C ASP A 3 -10.21 10.31 -25.67
N TYR A 4 -11.11 9.35 -25.51
CA TYR A 4 -10.87 8.19 -24.65
C TYR A 4 -10.49 6.94 -25.43
N LEU A 5 -9.47 6.24 -24.96
CA LEU A 5 -9.15 4.87 -25.34
C LEU A 5 -9.73 3.92 -24.29
N TYR A 6 -10.62 3.03 -24.72
CA TYR A 6 -11.28 2.06 -23.85
C TYR A 6 -10.64 0.68 -23.97
N GLY A 7 -10.61 -0.04 -22.86
CA GLY A 7 -10.18 -1.44 -22.83
C GLY A 7 -9.66 -1.83 -21.46
N ARG A 8 -9.74 -3.13 -21.14
CA ARG A 8 -9.15 -3.67 -19.91
C ARG A 8 -7.64 -3.46 -19.88
N GLY A 9 -7.19 -2.77 -18.85
CA GLY A 9 -5.83 -2.31 -18.65
C GLY A 9 -5.45 -1.05 -19.41
N ALA A 10 -6.40 -0.37 -20.07
CA ALA A 10 -6.13 0.91 -20.72
C ALA A 10 -5.70 1.99 -19.71
N SER A 11 -6.26 1.99 -18.49
CA SER A 11 -5.78 2.81 -17.37
C SER A 11 -4.78 2.01 -16.53
N ASP A 12 -5.13 0.78 -16.15
CA ASP A 12 -4.47 0.03 -15.08
C ASP A 12 -3.79 -1.27 -15.58
N ALA A 13 -2.48 -1.32 -15.81
CA ALA A 13 -1.53 -0.21 -15.80
C ALA A 13 -0.81 -0.07 -17.16
N LYS A 14 -1.43 -0.48 -18.29
CA LYS A 14 -0.74 -0.48 -19.59
C LYS A 14 -0.44 0.93 -20.08
N ALA A 15 -1.29 1.92 -19.84
CA ALA A 15 -0.97 3.30 -20.18
C ALA A 15 0.24 3.81 -19.38
N PRO A 16 0.28 3.76 -18.04
CA PRO A 16 1.48 4.07 -17.27
C PRO A 16 2.74 3.33 -17.76
N LEU A 17 2.64 2.01 -17.98
CA LEU A 17 3.73 1.17 -18.48
C LEU A 17 4.30 1.67 -19.81
N MET A 18 3.42 1.90 -20.80
CA MET A 18 3.83 2.37 -22.12
C MET A 18 4.34 3.81 -22.07
N ALA A 19 3.77 4.66 -21.20
CA ALA A 19 4.24 6.02 -21.03
C ALA A 19 5.68 6.06 -20.49
N MET A 20 6.00 5.20 -19.52
CA MET A 20 7.36 5.04 -19.01
C MET A 20 8.32 4.53 -20.09
N LEU A 21 7.92 3.52 -20.87
CA LEU A 21 8.75 2.98 -21.96
C LEU A 21 9.08 4.05 -23.01
N LEU A 22 8.07 4.79 -23.44
CA LEU A 22 8.22 5.86 -24.43
C LEU A 22 9.11 6.99 -23.90
N ALA A 23 8.90 7.44 -22.65
CA ALA A 23 9.78 8.44 -22.04
C ALA A 23 11.23 7.94 -21.92
N ALA A 24 11.44 6.71 -21.46
CA ALA A 24 12.77 6.10 -21.33
C ALA A 24 13.49 6.01 -22.69
N SER A 25 12.76 5.69 -23.77
CA SER A 25 13.33 5.59 -25.13
C SER A 25 13.89 6.91 -25.68
N THR A 26 13.49 8.05 -25.10
CA THR A 26 14.01 9.37 -25.50
C THR A 26 15.36 9.72 -24.87
N MET A 27 15.84 8.92 -23.90
CA MET A 27 17.09 9.20 -23.21
C MET A 27 18.30 8.67 -23.99
N HIS A 28 19.31 9.51 -24.18
CA HIS A 28 20.57 9.11 -24.79
C HIS A 28 21.42 8.25 -23.83
N ARG A 29 22.21 7.30 -24.36
CA ARG A 29 23.02 6.36 -23.58
C ARG A 29 23.99 7.03 -22.59
N ASN A 30 24.40 8.27 -22.84
CA ASN A 30 25.34 9.00 -21.97
C ASN A 30 24.65 9.64 -20.75
N ASN A 31 23.33 9.50 -20.61
CA ASN A 31 22.55 10.10 -19.53
C ASN A 31 22.38 9.18 -18.31
N GLY A 32 23.06 8.02 -18.30
CA GLY A 32 22.95 7.01 -17.24
C GLY A 32 22.30 5.71 -17.75
N THR A 33 22.08 4.77 -16.83
CA THR A 33 21.49 3.46 -17.13
C THR A 33 20.01 3.47 -16.75
N ILE A 34 19.14 3.10 -17.70
CA ILE A 34 17.72 2.86 -17.44
C ILE A 34 17.44 1.37 -17.61
N ILE A 35 16.87 0.77 -16.57
CA ILE A 35 16.38 -0.62 -16.60
C ILE A 35 14.86 -0.53 -16.66
N PHE A 36 14.27 -1.03 -17.76
CA PHE A 36 12.82 -1.13 -17.89
C PHE A 36 12.35 -2.52 -17.47
N VAL A 37 11.35 -2.58 -16.60
CA VAL A 37 10.80 -3.84 -16.08
C VAL A 37 9.30 -3.88 -16.36
N GLY A 38 8.87 -4.86 -17.16
CA GLY A 38 7.47 -5.27 -17.23
C GLY A 38 7.21 -6.34 -16.19
N ALA A 39 6.77 -5.95 -14.99
CA ALA A 39 6.42 -6.88 -13.93
C ALA A 39 5.09 -7.58 -14.23
N VAL A 40 4.92 -8.79 -13.72
CA VAL A 40 3.70 -9.60 -13.85
C VAL A 40 3.11 -9.92 -12.49
N ASP A 41 1.82 -10.25 -12.47
CA ASP A 41 1.09 -10.73 -11.29
C ASP A 41 1.02 -9.72 -10.13
N GLU A 42 1.02 -8.41 -10.42
CA GLU A 42 0.82 -7.34 -9.43
C GLU A 42 -0.57 -7.49 -8.76
N GLU A 43 -1.62 -7.59 -9.58
CA GLU A 43 -3.04 -7.81 -9.19
C GLU A 43 -3.30 -9.11 -8.41
N GLY A 44 -2.29 -9.97 -8.28
CA GLY A 44 -2.34 -11.24 -7.57
C GLY A 44 -1.42 -11.22 -6.35
N ASN A 45 -0.32 -11.98 -6.44
CA ASN A 45 0.60 -12.17 -5.32
C ASN A 45 1.88 -11.33 -5.46
N ALA A 46 1.94 -10.40 -6.42
CA ALA A 46 3.09 -9.59 -6.77
C ALA A 46 4.36 -10.43 -7.04
N THR A 47 4.22 -11.60 -7.68
CA THR A 47 5.34 -12.54 -7.84
C THR A 47 6.47 -11.97 -8.70
N GLY A 48 6.15 -11.13 -9.69
CA GLY A 48 7.12 -10.45 -10.55
C GLY A 48 8.07 -9.56 -9.74
N ILE A 49 7.55 -8.62 -8.96
CA ILE A 49 8.39 -7.71 -8.16
C ILE A 49 9.14 -8.45 -7.06
N LYS A 50 8.51 -9.46 -6.43
CA LYS A 50 9.13 -10.27 -5.38
C LYS A 50 10.31 -11.07 -5.92
N ASN A 51 10.28 -11.47 -7.19
CA ASN A 51 11.44 -12.08 -7.84
C ASN A 51 12.53 -11.05 -8.10
N LEU A 52 12.17 -9.89 -8.68
CA LEU A 52 13.12 -8.82 -8.95
C LEU A 52 13.85 -8.37 -7.67
N ALA A 53 13.12 -8.21 -6.57
CA ALA A 53 13.65 -7.78 -5.28
C ALA A 53 14.82 -8.65 -4.80
N LYS A 54 14.85 -9.94 -5.16
CA LYS A 54 15.92 -10.89 -4.81
C LYS A 54 17.22 -10.68 -5.59
N GLN A 55 17.16 -10.04 -6.75
CA GLN A 55 18.33 -9.87 -7.64
C GLN A 55 19.26 -8.75 -7.18
N LYS A 56 18.78 -7.83 -6.33
CA LYS A 56 19.50 -6.66 -5.79
C LYS A 56 20.30 -5.92 -6.87
N LEU A 57 19.57 -5.22 -7.75
CA LEU A 57 20.17 -4.40 -8.79
C LEU A 57 20.88 -3.19 -8.17
N ASP A 58 22.01 -2.80 -8.75
CA ASP A 58 22.71 -1.56 -8.40
C ASP A 58 22.04 -0.39 -9.14
N ILE A 59 21.04 0.21 -8.50
CA ILE A 59 20.26 1.33 -9.03
C ILE A 59 20.10 2.44 -7.98
N ASP A 60 20.06 3.70 -8.42
CA ASP A 60 19.90 4.84 -7.52
C ASP A 60 18.43 5.16 -7.17
N TYR A 61 17.49 4.82 -8.08
CA TYR A 61 16.08 5.23 -8.02
C TYR A 61 15.17 4.18 -8.66
N ALA A 62 13.90 4.13 -8.26
CA ALA A 62 12.87 3.36 -8.97
C ALA A 62 11.59 4.17 -9.21
N VAL A 63 10.91 3.90 -10.32
CA VAL A 63 9.61 4.49 -10.67
C VAL A 63 8.64 3.37 -11.01
N PHE A 64 7.46 3.37 -10.38
CA PHE A 64 6.37 2.46 -10.67
C PHE A 64 5.28 3.18 -11.47
N GLY A 65 4.79 2.54 -12.53
CA GLY A 65 3.74 3.08 -13.36
C GLY A 65 2.38 2.60 -12.90
N GLU A 66 1.59 3.49 -12.29
CA GLU A 66 0.22 3.24 -11.86
C GLU A 66 -0.65 4.43 -12.27
N PRO A 67 -1.97 4.25 -12.49
CA PRO A 67 -2.87 5.36 -12.74
C PRO A 67 -2.96 6.24 -11.47
N SER A 68 -2.41 7.45 -11.56
CA SER A 68 -2.50 8.48 -10.52
C SER A 68 -2.93 9.84 -11.06
N GLY A 69 -3.25 9.91 -12.35
CA GLY A 69 -3.32 11.16 -13.10
C GLY A 69 -1.97 11.86 -13.21
N ILE A 70 -1.95 12.93 -14.02
CA ILE A 70 -0.70 13.64 -14.38
C ILE A 70 -0.33 14.81 -13.45
N THR A 71 -1.18 15.11 -12.46
CA THR A 71 -0.98 16.22 -11.51
C THR A 71 -0.62 15.72 -10.10
N GLN A 72 -0.53 14.41 -9.91
CA GLN A 72 -0.27 13.80 -8.61
C GLN A 72 0.95 12.89 -8.71
N VAL A 73 1.78 12.91 -7.67
CA VAL A 73 2.96 12.06 -7.57
C VAL A 73 2.85 11.30 -6.27
N THR A 74 2.73 9.98 -6.34
CA THR A 74 2.62 9.15 -5.14
C THR A 74 4.01 8.89 -4.58
N ILE A 75 4.28 9.45 -3.40
CA ILE A 75 5.59 9.36 -2.73
C ILE A 75 5.57 8.40 -1.54
N ALA A 76 4.38 7.97 -1.11
CA ALA A 76 4.25 7.11 0.05
C ALA A 76 3.07 6.15 -0.04
N TYR A 77 3.24 4.98 0.57
CA TYR A 77 2.19 4.02 0.84
C TYR A 77 2.25 3.58 2.29
N LYS A 78 1.07 3.30 2.86
CA LYS A 78 0.98 2.67 4.17
C LYS A 78 1.50 1.24 4.10
N GLY A 79 2.05 0.79 5.22
CA GLY A 79 2.38 -0.60 5.47
C GLY A 79 1.14 -1.39 5.83
N ARG A 80 1.31 -2.68 6.05
CA ARG A 80 0.24 -3.62 6.37
C ARG A 80 0.75 -4.70 7.33
N ILE A 81 -0.04 -5.01 8.35
CA ILE A 81 0.00 -6.28 9.06
C ILE A 81 -1.40 -6.89 8.99
N ALA A 82 -1.51 -8.08 8.42
CA ALA A 82 -2.73 -8.88 8.52
C ALA A 82 -2.54 -9.91 9.64
N ILE A 83 -3.45 -9.97 10.60
CA ILE A 83 -3.42 -10.97 11.68
C ILE A 83 -4.67 -11.85 11.65
N ASN A 84 -4.54 -13.12 12.01
CA ASN A 84 -5.65 -13.94 12.47
C ASN A 84 -5.62 -13.99 14.00
N LEU A 85 -6.64 -13.41 14.64
CA LEU A 85 -6.88 -13.51 16.08
C LEU A 85 -7.82 -14.69 16.34
N LYS A 86 -7.39 -15.62 17.17
CA LYS A 86 -8.20 -16.75 17.62
C LYS A 86 -8.54 -16.57 19.09
N VAL A 87 -9.83 -16.62 19.40
CA VAL A 87 -10.39 -16.58 20.76
C VAL A 87 -11.01 -17.93 21.08
N ASN A 88 -10.62 -18.50 22.21
CA ASN A 88 -11.15 -19.74 22.76
C ASN A 88 -11.67 -19.48 24.18
N VAL A 89 -12.89 -19.93 24.44
CA VAL A 89 -13.56 -19.77 25.74
C VAL A 89 -13.64 -21.06 26.56
N GLY A 90 -13.04 -22.14 26.05
CA GLY A 90 -12.86 -23.43 26.71
C GLY A 90 -14.04 -24.40 26.56
N ASP A 91 -15.28 -23.90 26.65
CA ASP A 91 -16.49 -24.73 26.65
C ASP A 91 -17.62 -24.15 25.79
N SER A 92 -18.67 -24.94 25.58
CA SER A 92 -19.88 -24.59 24.86
C SER A 92 -21.13 -24.93 25.69
N ALA A 93 -22.22 -24.19 25.48
CA ALA A 93 -23.48 -24.42 26.16
C ALA A 93 -24.63 -24.51 25.16
N HIS A 94 -25.73 -25.13 25.57
CA HIS A 94 -26.98 -24.99 24.82
C HIS A 94 -27.40 -23.52 24.82
N ALA A 95 -27.84 -23.00 23.67
CA ALA A 95 -28.17 -21.57 23.52
C ALA A 95 -29.27 -21.07 24.47
N SER A 96 -30.08 -21.97 25.05
CA SER A 96 -31.08 -21.64 26.07
C SER A 96 -30.52 -21.44 27.49
N ALA A 97 -29.26 -21.82 27.73
CA ALA A 97 -28.57 -21.67 29.00
C ALA A 97 -27.19 -20.99 28.81
N PRO A 98 -27.15 -19.77 28.23
CA PRO A 98 -25.92 -19.10 27.81
C PRO A 98 -25.01 -18.67 28.98
N TRP A 99 -25.48 -18.73 30.22
CA TRP A 99 -24.65 -18.43 31.41
C TRP A 99 -23.72 -19.59 31.81
N LEU A 100 -23.86 -20.78 31.22
CA LEU A 100 -23.02 -21.94 31.52
C LEU A 100 -21.64 -21.88 30.84
N ALA A 101 -21.52 -21.17 29.72
CA ALA A 101 -20.26 -20.97 29.01
C ALA A 101 -20.26 -19.61 28.31
N LYS A 102 -19.09 -18.99 28.16
CA LYS A 102 -18.97 -17.78 27.32
C LYS A 102 -19.25 -18.12 25.85
N ASN A 103 -19.49 -17.10 25.05
CA ASN A 103 -19.67 -17.21 23.61
C ASN A 103 -18.42 -16.64 22.92
N ALA A 104 -17.65 -17.47 22.22
CA ALA A 104 -16.40 -17.05 21.58
C ALA A 104 -16.59 -15.97 20.50
N ILE A 105 -17.74 -15.92 19.83
CA ILE A 105 -18.03 -14.86 18.86
C ILE A 105 -18.21 -13.53 19.59
N GLU A 106 -19.00 -13.50 20.66
CA GLU A 106 -19.23 -12.29 21.45
C GLU A 106 -17.95 -11.81 22.14
N GLU A 107 -17.15 -12.71 22.68
CA GLU A 107 -15.85 -12.39 23.26
C GLU A 107 -14.86 -11.88 22.20
N SER A 108 -14.86 -12.46 20.99
CA SER A 108 -14.05 -11.94 19.87
C SER A 108 -14.47 -10.53 19.46
N MET A 109 -15.77 -10.22 19.44
CA MET A 109 -16.25 -8.86 19.14
C MET A 109 -15.75 -7.84 20.18
N LYS A 110 -15.82 -8.17 21.47
CA LYS A 110 -15.26 -7.31 22.55
C LYS A 110 -13.76 -7.14 22.39
N PHE A 111 -13.05 -8.25 22.18
CA PHE A 111 -11.60 -8.27 22.04
C PHE A 111 -11.12 -7.40 20.89
N THR A 112 -11.68 -7.60 19.69
CA THR A 112 -11.28 -6.87 18.48
C THR A 112 -11.65 -5.40 18.54
N TYR A 113 -12.76 -5.05 19.19
CA TYR A 113 -13.11 -3.65 19.44
C TYR A 113 -12.09 -2.96 20.35
N GLU A 114 -11.74 -3.58 21.48
CA GLU A 114 -10.73 -3.04 22.41
C GLU A 114 -9.34 -2.95 21.77
N LEU A 115 -8.96 -3.97 20.99
CA LEU A 115 -7.69 -3.96 20.24
C LEU A 115 -7.67 -2.82 19.22
N LYS A 116 -8.75 -2.65 18.44
CA LYS A 116 -8.88 -1.54 17.49
C LYS A 116 -8.74 -0.19 18.18
N GLN A 117 -9.45 0.04 19.29
CA GLN A 117 -9.36 1.29 20.05
C GLN A 117 -7.94 1.56 20.53
N ALA A 118 -7.27 0.54 21.09
CA ALA A 118 -5.90 0.68 21.56
C ALA A 118 -4.91 0.95 20.42
N LEU A 119 -5.10 0.35 19.25
CA LEU A 119 -4.23 0.59 18.09
C LEU A 119 -4.46 1.99 17.49
N GLU A 120 -5.70 2.46 17.46
CA GLU A 120 -6.09 3.71 16.79
C GLU A 120 -6.08 4.96 17.69
N GLU A 121 -5.63 4.84 18.95
CA GLU A 121 -5.55 5.93 19.91
C GLU A 121 -4.54 7.05 19.51
N ASN A 122 -4.77 8.28 19.99
CA ASN A 122 -3.84 9.42 19.83
C ASN A 122 -3.53 9.78 18.36
N GLN A 123 -4.58 9.79 17.52
CA GLN A 123 -4.47 10.08 16.09
C GLN A 123 -5.24 11.31 15.63
N GLU A 124 -5.74 12.12 16.58
CA GLU A 124 -6.47 13.35 16.32
C GLU A 124 -5.62 14.34 15.49
N GLY A 125 -6.26 15.02 14.54
CA GLY A 125 -5.61 16.00 13.67
C GLY A 125 -4.72 15.43 12.55
N LYS A 126 -4.54 14.10 12.47
CA LYS A 126 -3.76 13.46 11.40
C LYS A 126 -4.62 13.24 10.14
N SER A 127 -3.99 13.34 8.97
CA SER A 127 -4.64 13.03 7.69
C SER A 127 -4.82 11.51 7.50
N LYS A 128 -5.72 11.10 6.59
CA LYS A 128 -6.01 9.67 6.33
C LYS A 128 -4.76 8.83 5.99
N GLY A 129 -3.78 9.40 5.29
CA GLY A 129 -2.52 8.73 4.97
C GLY A 129 -1.56 8.57 6.16
N MET A 130 -1.81 9.29 7.26
CA MET A 130 -0.93 9.36 8.44
C MET A 130 -1.51 8.72 9.70
N ILE A 131 -2.72 8.18 9.61
CA ILE A 131 -3.32 7.40 10.71
C ILE A 131 -3.11 5.91 10.49
N LEU A 132 -2.92 5.15 11.55
CA LEU A 132 -3.10 3.70 11.61
C LEU A 132 -4.59 3.38 11.57
N THR A 133 -4.95 2.34 10.82
CA THR A 133 -6.33 1.84 10.76
C THR A 133 -6.34 0.33 10.91
N ALA A 134 -7.22 -0.20 11.76
CA ALA A 134 -7.43 -1.62 11.98
C ALA A 134 -8.89 -1.98 11.62
N THR A 135 -9.06 -2.94 10.72
CA THR A 135 -10.36 -3.32 10.16
C THR A 135 -10.53 -4.82 10.20
N ILE A 136 -11.67 -5.31 10.71
CA ILE A 136 -12.02 -6.73 10.62
C ILE A 136 -12.43 -7.03 9.18
N THR A 137 -11.81 -8.04 8.57
CA THR A 137 -12.08 -8.45 7.18
C THR A 137 -12.74 -9.82 7.08
N GLU A 138 -12.61 -10.65 8.12
CA GLU A 138 -13.25 -11.96 8.18
C GLU A 138 -13.52 -12.33 9.65
N ILE A 139 -14.65 -13.00 9.90
CA ILE A 139 -14.96 -13.60 11.19
C ILE A 139 -15.62 -14.97 10.97
N LYS A 140 -15.14 -16.00 11.68
CA LYS A 140 -15.63 -17.37 11.58
C LYS A 140 -15.76 -17.98 12.97
N GLY A 141 -16.95 -18.45 13.30
CA GLY A 141 -17.24 -19.15 14.55
C GLY A 141 -18.65 -19.73 14.56
N GLY A 142 -18.87 -20.76 15.36
CA GLY A 142 -20.15 -21.46 15.48
C GLY A 142 -20.32 -22.64 14.54
N ASP A 143 -20.86 -23.72 15.09
CA ASP A 143 -21.10 -24.99 14.37
C ASP A 143 -22.60 -25.31 14.22
N SER A 144 -23.44 -24.82 15.14
CA SER A 144 -24.90 -25.03 15.12
C SER A 144 -25.63 -23.84 15.75
N HIS A 145 -26.85 -23.58 15.27
CA HIS A 145 -27.75 -22.51 15.74
C HIS A 145 -28.16 -22.59 17.22
N ASN A 146 -28.05 -23.75 17.87
CA ASN A 146 -28.50 -23.98 19.24
C ASN A 146 -27.37 -24.26 20.23
N VAL A 147 -26.11 -24.01 19.84
CA VAL A 147 -24.93 -24.22 20.68
C VAL A 147 -24.08 -22.95 20.68
N THR A 148 -23.62 -22.51 21.84
CA THR A 148 -22.69 -21.38 21.92
C THR A 148 -21.31 -21.79 21.39
N PRO A 149 -20.66 -20.96 20.56
CA PRO A 149 -19.37 -21.30 19.98
C PRO A 149 -18.27 -21.27 21.04
N LYS A 150 -17.44 -22.31 21.06
CA LYS A 150 -16.25 -22.38 21.91
C LYS A 150 -15.03 -21.64 21.34
N GLU A 151 -14.99 -21.46 20.02
CA GLU A 151 -13.87 -20.88 19.28
C GLU A 151 -14.37 -19.88 18.22
N CYS A 152 -13.59 -18.83 17.99
CA CYS A 152 -13.82 -17.84 16.94
C CYS A 152 -12.48 -17.36 16.38
N ASP A 153 -12.34 -17.41 15.06
CA ASP A 153 -11.22 -16.87 14.30
C ASP A 153 -11.66 -15.53 13.68
N THR A 154 -10.82 -14.50 13.78
CA THR A 154 -11.12 -13.16 13.28
C THR A 154 -9.88 -12.55 12.62
N ILE A 155 -10.00 -12.25 11.33
CA ILE A 155 -8.92 -11.63 10.56
C ILE A 155 -9.04 -10.11 10.65
N MET A 156 -7.95 -9.45 11.03
CA MET A 156 -7.83 -7.99 11.05
C MET A 156 -6.74 -7.52 10.09
N ASP A 157 -7.09 -6.55 9.24
CA ASP A 157 -6.19 -5.82 8.36
C ASP A 157 -5.78 -4.50 9.04
N ILE A 158 -4.49 -4.35 9.33
CA ILE A 158 -3.93 -3.21 10.05
C ILE A 158 -3.01 -2.44 9.10
N ARG A 159 -3.42 -1.24 8.69
CA ARG A 159 -2.64 -0.36 7.80
C ARG A 159 -1.81 0.61 8.62
N ILE A 160 -0.51 0.63 8.39
CA ILE A 160 0.48 1.32 9.21
C ILE A 160 0.95 2.60 8.50
N PRO A 161 0.90 3.78 9.13
CA PRO A 161 1.41 5.01 8.52
C PRO A 161 2.95 5.03 8.51
N VAL A 162 3.52 5.86 7.64
CA VAL A 162 4.98 6.02 7.45
C VAL A 162 5.73 6.60 8.65
N THR A 163 5.00 7.09 9.65
CA THR A 163 5.55 7.53 10.94
C THR A 163 5.78 6.38 11.93
N MET A 164 5.40 5.15 11.56
CA MET A 164 5.52 3.92 12.33
C MET A 164 6.17 2.84 11.47
N ASN A 165 6.42 1.65 12.04
CA ASN A 165 6.92 0.48 11.32
C ASN A 165 6.24 -0.79 11.83
N CYS A 166 6.34 -1.88 11.09
CA CYS A 166 5.70 -3.15 11.43
C CYS A 166 6.17 -3.68 12.78
N LYS A 167 7.46 -3.53 13.10
CA LYS A 167 8.01 -3.98 14.39
C LYS A 167 7.31 -3.34 15.59
N THR A 168 7.24 -2.02 15.65
CA THR A 168 6.63 -1.29 16.79
C THR A 168 5.13 -1.53 16.90
N VAL A 169 4.43 -1.66 15.77
CA VAL A 169 3.00 -2.03 15.75
C VAL A 169 2.81 -3.47 16.21
N GLY A 170 3.66 -4.40 15.77
CA GLY A 170 3.64 -5.80 16.18
C GLY A 170 3.87 -5.99 17.68
N GLU A 171 4.82 -5.25 18.25
CA GLU A 171 5.05 -5.20 19.71
C GLU A 171 3.81 -4.67 20.45
N LYS A 172 3.16 -3.62 19.92
CA LYS A 172 1.91 -3.08 20.48
C LYS A 172 0.76 -4.09 20.42
N ILE A 173 0.59 -4.78 19.29
CA ILE A 173 -0.41 -5.87 19.14
C ILE A 173 -0.16 -6.95 20.18
N SER A 174 1.08 -7.44 20.29
CA SER A 174 1.45 -8.49 21.25
C SER A 174 1.11 -8.11 22.69
N SER A 175 1.51 -6.91 23.10
CA SER A 175 1.22 -6.39 24.44
C SER A 175 -0.29 -6.28 24.69
N LYS A 176 -1.05 -5.74 23.73
CA LYS A 176 -2.50 -5.52 23.90
C LYS A 176 -3.29 -6.81 23.85
N VAL A 177 -2.89 -7.78 23.03
CA VAL A 177 -3.51 -9.11 23.04
C VAL A 177 -3.37 -9.77 24.41
N SER A 178 -2.17 -9.73 25.01
CA SER A 178 -1.94 -10.31 26.34
C SER A 178 -2.75 -9.62 27.43
N GLU A 179 -2.83 -8.28 27.40
CA GLU A 179 -3.60 -7.48 28.35
C GLU A 179 -5.11 -7.77 28.26
N ILE A 180 -5.66 -7.74 27.05
CA ILE A 180 -7.09 -7.95 26.79
C ILE A 180 -7.49 -9.38 27.13
N SER A 181 -6.69 -10.39 26.75
CA SER A 181 -6.93 -11.80 27.08
C SER A 181 -7.08 -12.02 28.60
N LYS A 182 -6.15 -11.46 29.39
CA LYS A 182 -6.21 -11.54 30.86
C LYS A 182 -7.45 -10.84 31.43
N ARG A 183 -7.78 -9.64 30.91
CA ARG A 183 -8.92 -8.85 31.38
C ARG A 183 -10.25 -9.53 31.09
N LEU A 184 -10.44 -10.03 29.87
CA LEU A 184 -11.66 -10.72 29.46
C LEU A 184 -11.72 -12.15 30.02
N GLY A 185 -10.60 -12.70 30.49
CA GLY A 185 -10.52 -14.07 31.00
C GLY A 185 -10.84 -15.09 29.92
N VAL A 186 -10.24 -14.92 28.74
CA VAL A 186 -10.36 -15.81 27.58
C VAL A 186 -8.97 -16.19 27.09
N ASP A 187 -8.82 -17.37 26.51
CA ASP A 187 -7.58 -17.75 25.84
C ASP A 187 -7.59 -17.14 24.44
N ALA A 188 -6.62 -16.27 24.16
CA ALA A 188 -6.53 -15.59 22.88
C ALA A 188 -5.09 -15.54 22.38
N PHE A 189 -4.90 -15.89 21.12
CA PHE A 189 -3.63 -15.83 20.43
C PHE A 189 -3.81 -15.23 19.04
N TYR A 190 -2.74 -14.70 18.48
CA TYR A 190 -2.75 -14.21 17.10
C TYR A 190 -1.59 -14.80 16.31
N SER A 191 -1.77 -14.87 15.00
CA SER A 191 -0.73 -15.18 14.03
C SER A 191 -0.69 -14.10 12.96
N VAL A 192 0.50 -13.77 12.47
CA VAL A 192 0.67 -12.83 11.35
C VAL A 192 0.50 -13.60 10.05
N LEU A 193 -0.45 -13.17 9.22
CA LEU A 193 -0.73 -13.76 7.91
C LEU A 193 0.09 -13.09 6.81
N ASP A 194 0.29 -11.78 6.90
CA ASP A 194 1.01 -10.98 5.92
C ASP A 194 1.59 -9.72 6.59
N GLU A 195 2.75 -9.28 6.13
CA GLU A 195 3.47 -8.13 6.65
C GLU A 195 4.19 -7.36 5.54
N THR A 196 4.02 -6.04 5.51
CA THR A 196 4.74 -5.15 4.59
C THR A 196 4.98 -3.80 5.26
N GLU A 197 6.24 -3.36 5.30
CA GLU A 197 6.62 -2.09 5.90
C GLU A 197 6.04 -0.87 5.14
N PRO A 198 5.64 0.21 5.83
CA PRO A 198 5.30 1.46 5.18
C PRO A 198 6.53 2.07 4.53
N PHE A 199 6.33 2.85 3.47
CA PHE A 199 7.43 3.51 2.79
C PHE A 199 7.03 4.93 2.37
N GLU A 200 7.96 5.88 2.57
CA GLU A 200 7.89 7.24 2.05
C GLU A 200 9.23 7.62 1.42
N ALA A 201 9.20 8.05 0.16
CA ALA A 201 10.37 8.59 -0.49
C ALA A 201 10.80 9.92 0.16
N PRO A 202 12.10 10.16 0.35
CA PRO A 202 12.57 11.44 0.85
C PRO A 202 12.12 12.58 -0.07
N MET A 203 11.40 13.56 0.49
CA MET A 203 10.82 14.68 -0.28
C MET A 203 11.89 15.54 -0.98
N ASP A 204 13.09 15.59 -0.41
CA ASP A 204 14.25 16.31 -0.94
C ASP A 204 15.08 15.49 -1.94
N SER A 205 14.70 14.22 -2.18
CA SER A 205 15.41 13.36 -3.13
C SER A 205 15.40 13.95 -4.55
N PRO A 206 16.48 13.73 -5.33
CA PRO A 206 16.51 14.12 -6.73
C PRO A 206 15.30 13.61 -7.52
N LEU A 207 14.81 12.41 -7.21
CA LEU A 207 13.64 11.79 -7.84
C LEU A 207 12.35 12.60 -7.63
N VAL A 208 11.98 12.87 -6.37
CA VAL A 208 10.74 13.61 -6.06
C VAL A 208 10.79 15.03 -6.61
N ARG A 209 11.96 15.68 -6.54
CA ARG A 209 12.19 17.00 -7.12
C ARG A 209 12.08 17.00 -8.65
N ALA A 210 12.63 15.98 -9.31
CA ALA A 210 12.55 15.84 -10.76
C ALA A 210 11.10 15.69 -11.24
N PHE A 211 10.30 14.86 -10.55
CA PHE A 211 8.86 14.74 -10.83
C PHE A 211 8.12 16.07 -10.61
N THR A 212 8.45 16.79 -9.53
CA THR A 212 7.88 18.11 -9.25
C THR A 212 8.11 19.08 -10.41
N LEU A 213 9.35 19.12 -10.92
CA LEU A 213 9.71 19.98 -12.05
C LEU A 213 9.06 19.51 -13.36
N GLY A 214 9.07 18.20 -13.64
CA GLY A 214 8.45 17.63 -14.84
C GLY A 214 6.95 17.92 -14.92
N VAL A 215 6.21 17.77 -13.82
CA VAL A 215 4.79 18.14 -13.76
C VAL A 215 4.62 19.64 -13.95
N MET A 216 5.44 20.47 -13.31
CA MET A 216 5.36 21.94 -13.47
C MET A 216 5.61 22.40 -14.90
N ASP A 217 6.50 21.75 -15.65
CA ASP A 217 6.81 22.10 -17.04
C ASP A 217 5.61 21.88 -17.96
N VAL A 218 4.80 20.83 -17.71
CA VAL A 218 3.69 20.42 -18.59
C VAL A 218 2.33 20.93 -18.09
N GLU A 219 2.08 20.83 -16.80
CA GLU A 219 0.80 21.20 -16.17
C GLU A 219 0.78 22.66 -15.68
N ARG A 220 1.94 23.34 -15.65
CA ARG A 220 2.09 24.72 -15.15
C ARG A 220 1.60 24.88 -13.71
N LYS A 221 1.55 23.79 -12.94
CA LYS A 221 1.10 23.71 -11.55
C LYS A 221 2.02 22.79 -10.77
N ARG A 222 2.15 23.04 -9.46
CA ARG A 222 2.85 22.11 -8.57
C ARG A 222 2.01 20.84 -8.40
N PRO A 223 2.62 19.63 -8.49
CA PRO A 223 1.90 18.41 -8.22
C PRO A 223 1.49 18.30 -6.75
N ALA A 224 0.41 17.57 -6.51
CA ALA A 224 0.13 17.07 -5.18
C ALA A 224 1.02 15.85 -4.89
N LEU A 225 1.73 15.89 -3.77
CA LEU A 225 2.48 14.73 -3.27
C LEU A 225 1.55 13.86 -2.45
N ILE A 226 1.23 12.68 -2.97
CA ILE A 226 0.20 11.79 -2.41
C ILE A 226 0.84 10.75 -1.51
N ARG A 227 0.17 10.52 -0.38
CA ARG A 227 0.41 9.40 0.52
C ARG A 227 -0.80 8.48 0.45
N LYS A 228 -0.68 7.37 -0.30
CA LYS A 228 -1.79 6.43 -0.48
C LYS A 228 -1.98 5.60 0.80
N THR A 229 -3.24 5.25 1.06
CA THR A 229 -3.65 4.49 2.25
C THR A 229 -3.54 2.98 2.08
N GLY A 230 -3.35 2.51 0.85
CA GLY A 230 -3.09 1.10 0.54
C GLY A 230 -1.62 0.72 0.75
N THR A 231 -1.25 -0.43 0.21
CA THR A 231 0.12 -0.98 0.16
C THR A 231 0.35 -1.42 -1.29
N GLY A 232 1.56 -1.24 -1.81
CA GLY A 232 1.89 -1.63 -3.18
C GLY A 232 3.37 -1.96 -3.36
N ASP A 233 3.76 -2.30 -4.57
CA ASP A 233 5.11 -2.79 -4.90
C ASP A 233 6.24 -1.83 -4.50
N MET A 234 5.98 -0.52 -4.46
CA MET A 234 6.97 0.46 -4.02
C MET A 234 7.39 0.28 -2.55
N ASN A 235 6.52 -0.26 -1.68
CA ASN A 235 6.87 -0.59 -0.31
C ASN A 235 8.02 -1.61 -0.26
N ILE A 236 7.94 -2.64 -1.11
CA ILE A 236 8.89 -3.75 -1.17
C ILE A 236 10.26 -3.25 -1.63
N ILE A 237 10.31 -2.62 -2.81
CA ILE A 237 11.57 -2.16 -3.39
C ILE A 237 12.19 -1.02 -2.57
N GLY A 238 11.38 -0.04 -2.19
CA GLY A 238 11.86 1.11 -1.45
C GLY A 238 12.48 0.73 -0.10
N THR A 239 11.84 -0.20 0.62
CA THR A 239 12.35 -0.67 1.92
C THR A 239 13.53 -1.62 1.76
N LEU A 240 13.47 -2.60 0.85
CA LEU A 240 14.52 -3.61 0.71
C LEU A 240 15.81 -3.06 0.11
N TRP A 241 15.72 -2.18 -0.87
CA TRP A 241 16.89 -1.62 -1.55
C TRP A 241 17.32 -0.28 -0.96
N ASN A 242 16.50 0.32 -0.10
CA ASN A 242 16.76 1.60 0.57
C ASN A 242 17.09 2.73 -0.43
N ILE A 243 16.25 2.84 -1.47
CA ILE A 243 16.37 3.86 -2.53
C ILE A 243 15.08 4.69 -2.61
N PRO A 244 15.13 5.93 -3.12
CA PRO A 244 13.92 6.69 -3.41
C PRO A 244 13.07 6.00 -4.49
N VAL A 245 11.78 5.85 -4.20
CA VAL A 245 10.80 5.23 -5.10
C VAL A 245 9.57 6.11 -5.23
N VAL A 246 9.10 6.32 -6.45
CA VAL A 246 7.87 7.08 -6.73
C VAL A 246 6.94 6.25 -7.59
N THR A 247 5.64 6.39 -7.36
CA THR A 247 4.60 5.86 -8.24
C THR A 247 3.94 7.01 -9.00
N TYR A 248 3.88 6.91 -10.33
CA TYR A 248 3.32 7.92 -11.20
C TYR A 248 2.87 7.33 -12.54
N GLY A 249 1.72 7.76 -13.04
CA GLY A 249 1.29 7.45 -14.39
C GLY A 249 0.00 8.15 -14.80
N PRO A 250 -0.21 8.37 -16.11
CA PRO A 250 -1.50 8.82 -16.63
C PRO A 250 -2.57 7.75 -16.42
N GLY A 251 -3.82 8.17 -16.30
CA GLY A 251 -4.95 7.30 -16.02
C GLY A 251 -5.65 7.67 -14.72
N ASP A 252 -6.96 7.46 -14.69
CA ASP A 252 -7.78 7.68 -13.51
C ASP A 252 -7.84 6.39 -12.68
N PRO A 253 -7.39 6.38 -11.41
CA PRO A 253 -7.52 5.21 -10.55
C PRO A 253 -8.99 4.83 -10.27
N HIS A 254 -9.96 5.72 -10.45
CA HIS A 254 -11.39 5.38 -10.28
C HIS A 254 -11.96 4.64 -11.50
N ALA A 255 -11.28 4.69 -12.65
CA ALA A 255 -11.65 3.91 -13.82
C ALA A 255 -11.12 2.47 -13.76
N SER A 256 -10.12 2.20 -12.93
CA SER A 256 -9.57 0.85 -12.69
C SER A 256 -10.67 -0.14 -12.29
N HIS A 257 -10.57 -1.36 -12.82
CA HIS A 257 -11.46 -2.50 -12.53
C HIS A 257 -12.95 -2.29 -12.86
N THR A 258 -13.29 -1.25 -13.63
CA THR A 258 -14.65 -1.01 -14.11
C THR A 258 -14.92 -1.69 -15.45
N ILE A 259 -16.19 -1.78 -15.88
CA ILE A 259 -16.55 -2.30 -17.22
C ILE A 259 -16.04 -1.36 -18.32
N ASP A 260 -16.09 -0.05 -18.07
CA ASP A 260 -15.74 1.01 -19.02
C ASP A 260 -14.35 1.60 -18.74
N GLU A 261 -13.40 0.75 -18.36
CA GLU A 261 -12.02 1.17 -18.11
C GLU A 261 -11.45 1.89 -19.33
N ARG A 262 -10.89 3.07 -19.11
CA ARG A 262 -10.44 3.98 -20.17
C ARG A 262 -9.33 4.91 -19.71
N VAL A 263 -8.60 5.47 -20.67
CA VAL A 263 -7.63 6.54 -20.47
C VAL A 263 -7.90 7.68 -21.45
N SER A 264 -7.75 8.93 -20.99
CA SER A 264 -7.76 10.10 -21.88
C SER A 264 -6.47 10.12 -22.70
N MET A 265 -6.59 10.24 -24.02
CA MET A 265 -5.46 10.31 -24.94
C MET A 265 -4.66 11.60 -24.71
N ASN A 266 -5.34 12.72 -24.49
CA ASN A 266 -4.68 13.97 -24.11
C ASN A 266 -3.88 13.81 -22.80
N GLU A 267 -4.49 13.23 -21.76
CA GLU A 267 -3.80 12.97 -20.50
C GLU A 267 -2.61 12.03 -20.68
N TYR A 268 -2.78 10.95 -21.44
CA TYR A 268 -1.74 9.97 -21.74
C TYR A 268 -0.52 10.63 -22.42
N LEU A 269 -0.73 11.43 -23.46
CA LEU A 269 0.33 12.12 -24.19
C LEU A 269 1.06 13.14 -23.30
N ARG A 270 0.33 13.90 -22.48
CA ARG A 270 0.93 14.84 -21.51
C ARG A 270 1.69 14.09 -20.41
N GLY A 271 1.21 12.93 -19.97
CA GLY A 271 1.89 12.06 -19.01
C GLY A 271 3.24 11.57 -19.52
N ILE A 272 3.34 11.21 -20.80
CA ILE A 272 4.62 10.89 -21.47
C ILE A 272 5.57 12.08 -21.41
N GLU A 273 5.07 13.29 -21.70
CA GLU A 273 5.88 14.51 -21.65
C GLU A 273 6.39 14.82 -20.24
N VAL A 274 5.56 14.65 -19.21
CA VAL A 274 5.97 14.80 -17.81
C VAL A 274 7.09 13.82 -17.47
N LEU A 275 6.95 12.55 -17.83
CA LEU A 275 7.97 11.52 -17.58
C LEU A 275 9.28 11.85 -18.31
N ARG A 276 9.21 12.29 -19.57
CA ARG A 276 10.38 12.73 -20.35
C ARG A 276 11.12 13.88 -19.66
N ASN A 277 10.40 14.94 -19.28
CA ASN A 277 10.99 16.11 -18.64
C ASN A 277 11.54 15.75 -17.24
N THR A 278 10.86 14.83 -16.53
CA THR A 278 11.33 14.28 -15.25
C THR A 278 12.69 13.60 -15.40
N LEU A 279 12.88 12.75 -16.41
CA LEU A 279 14.16 12.08 -16.64
C LEU A 279 15.31 13.07 -16.91
N GLN A 280 15.04 14.15 -17.65
CA GLN A 280 16.02 15.22 -17.90
C GLN A 280 16.39 15.97 -16.61
N HIS A 281 15.40 16.35 -15.79
CA HIS A 281 15.65 16.99 -14.50
C HIS A 281 16.36 16.05 -13.53
N LEU A 282 16.01 14.76 -13.51
CA LEU A 282 16.61 13.76 -12.64
C LEU A 282 18.10 13.65 -12.91
N LYS A 283 18.51 13.56 -14.19
CA LYS A 283 19.94 13.53 -14.56
C LYS A 283 20.68 14.73 -13.99
N ARG A 284 20.19 15.95 -14.26
CA ARG A 284 20.79 17.20 -13.78
C ARG A 284 20.88 17.26 -12.25
N LEU A 285 19.82 16.87 -11.55
CA LEU A 285 19.76 16.89 -10.08
C LEU A 285 20.66 15.82 -9.46
N HIS A 286 20.78 14.65 -10.09
CA HIS A 286 21.65 13.58 -9.67
C HIS A 286 23.13 13.98 -9.77
N ASP A 287 23.53 14.55 -10.90
CA ASP A 287 24.90 15.03 -11.11
C ASP A 287 25.30 16.09 -10.08
N ASN A 288 24.42 17.06 -9.82
CA ASN A 288 24.65 18.12 -8.84
C ASN A 288 24.79 17.59 -7.40
N LYS A 289 24.16 16.44 -7.08
CA LYS A 289 24.28 15.81 -5.77
C LYS A 289 25.60 15.05 -5.61
N LYS A 290 26.18 14.57 -6.72
CA LYS A 290 27.46 13.85 -6.75
C LYS A 290 28.67 14.77 -7.01
N ALA A 291 28.45 16.05 -7.32
CA ALA A 291 29.52 17.03 -7.44
C ALA A 291 30.18 17.26 -6.06
N PRO A 292 31.53 17.23 -5.97
CA PRO A 292 32.27 17.36 -4.71
C PRO A 292 32.11 18.72 -4.04
#